data_AF-A0A938B2U2-F1
#
_entry.id   AF-A0A938B2U2-F1
#
_cell.length_a   1.000
_cell.length_b   1.000
_cell.length_c   1.000
_cell.angle_alpha   90.00
_cell.angle_beta   90.00
_cell.angle_gamma   90.00
#
_symmetry.space_group_name_H-M   'P 1'
#
loop_
_entity.id
_entity.type
_entity.pdbx_description
1 polymer ?
#
loop_
_entity_poly.entity_id
_entity_poly.type
_entity_poly.pdbx_seq_one_letter_code
_entity_poly.pdbx_strand_id
1 'polypeptide(L)' 'YIQDPADWRRSRWIVPLGASGHPGSPHYADQTTLWADVETIPQWWNWDDIVAAAATRQRLLPEPG' A
#
# COMPACT_ATOMS: atom_id res chain seq x y z
N TYR A 1 3.03 9.43 -8.10
CA TYR A 1 4.01 8.36 -7.84
C TYR A 1 5.41 8.89 -8.08
N ILE A 2 6.41 8.33 -7.41
CA ILE A 2 7.83 8.67 -7.51
C ILE A 2 8.60 7.35 -7.47
N GLN A 3 9.40 7.08 -8.50
CA GLN A 3 10.17 5.84 -8.60
C GLN A 3 11.66 6.19 -8.56
N ASP A 4 12.41 5.48 -7.71
CA ASP A 4 13.86 5.57 -7.63
C ASP A 4 14.46 4.23 -8.10
N PRO A 5 14.94 4.15 -9.36
CA PRO A 5 15.54 2.92 -9.89
C PRO A 5 16.88 2.57 -9.25
N ALA A 6 17.54 3.51 -8.57
CA ALA A 6 18.79 3.24 -7.87
C ALA A 6 18.55 2.63 -6.48
N ASP A 7 17.41 2.92 -5.86
CA ASP A 7 16.98 2.32 -4.59
C ASP A 7 15.45 2.28 -4.50
N TRP A 8 14.87 1.11 -4.82
CA TRP A 8 13.42 0.92 -4.81
C TRP A 8 12.77 1.19 -3.44
N ARG A 9 13.52 1.09 -2.33
CA ARG A 9 12.99 1.41 -0.98
C ARG A 9 12.64 2.89 -0.82
N ARG A 10 13.17 3.77 -1.68
CA ARG A 10 12.87 5.20 -1.70
C ARG A 10 11.67 5.56 -2.57
N SER A 11 11.14 4.60 -3.32
CA SER A 11 9.96 4.81 -4.16
C SER A 11 8.73 5.13 -3.31
N ARG A 12 7.87 6.03 -3.81
CA ARG A 12 6.70 6.53 -3.08
C ARG A 12 5.48 6.63 -3.98
N TRP A 13 4.32 6.55 -3.38
CA TRP A 13 3.04 6.63 -4.07
C TRP A 13 1.96 7.16 -3.13
N ILE A 14 0.81 7.52 -3.68
CA ILE A 14 -0.36 8.00 -2.94
C ILE A 14 -1.57 7.95 -3.88
N VAL A 15 -2.77 7.78 -3.33
CA VAL A 15 -4.05 7.94 -4.05
C VAL A 15 -4.96 8.94 -3.32
N PRO A 16 -5.92 9.59 -4.01
CA PRO A 16 -6.80 10.58 -3.36
C PRO A 16 -7.69 10.08 -2.22
N LEU A 17 -8.00 8.78 -2.20
CA LEU A 17 -8.87 8.15 -1.20
C LEU A 17 -8.11 7.09 -0.39
N GLY A 18 -8.42 5.82 -0.59
CA GLY A 18 -7.73 4.70 0.04
C GLY A 18 -7.75 3.47 -0.85
N ALA A 19 -7.21 2.36 -0.36
CA ALA A 19 -7.08 1.13 -1.14
C ALA A 19 -8.42 0.38 -1.34
N SER A 20 -9.44 0.67 -0.53
CA SER A 20 -10.71 -0.05 -0.53
C SER A 20 -11.83 0.75 -1.19
N GLY A 21 -12.63 0.09 -2.04
CA GLY A 21 -13.88 0.65 -2.56
C GLY A 21 -15.09 0.52 -1.62
N HIS A 22 -14.98 -0.22 -0.52
CA HIS A 22 -16.06 -0.39 0.45
C HIS A 22 -16.16 0.81 1.41
N PRO A 23 -17.30 1.53 1.50
CA PRO A 23 -17.44 2.72 2.35
C PRO A 23 -17.24 2.47 3.86
N GLY A 24 -17.50 1.26 4.34
CA GLY A 24 -17.28 0.88 5.74
C GLY A 24 -15.85 0.45 6.07
N SER A 25 -14.96 0.39 5.08
CA SER A 25 -13.57 -0.01 5.31
C SER A 25 -12.76 1.11 5.95
N PRO A 26 -11.86 0.81 6.90
CA PRO A 26 -10.90 1.80 7.39
C PRO A 26 -9.99 2.34 6.27
N HIS A 27 -9.83 1.58 5.18
CA HIS A 27 -9.00 1.96 4.03
C HIS A 27 -9.79 2.57 2.87
N TYR A 28 -10.98 3.13 3.13
CA TYR A 28 -11.80 3.79 2.11
C TYR A 28 -11.26 5.16 1.72
N ALA A 29 -10.77 5.95 2.69
CA ALA A 29 -10.32 7.33 2.49
C ALA A 29 -9.13 7.71 3.40
N ASP A 30 -8.35 6.74 3.85
CA ASP A 30 -7.26 6.92 4.82
C ASP A 30 -6.04 7.67 4.27
N GLN A 31 -5.91 7.83 2.95
CA GLN A 31 -4.83 8.61 2.33
C GLN A 31 -5.24 10.03 1.95
N THR A 32 -6.52 10.42 2.11
CA THR A 32 -7.04 11.70 1.60
C THR A 32 -6.31 12.93 2.15
N THR A 33 -6.04 12.98 3.45
CA THR A 33 -5.31 14.10 4.06
C THR A 33 -3.90 14.20 3.49
N LEU A 34 -3.14 13.10 3.51
CA LEU A 34 -1.77 13.06 2.95
C LEU A 34 -1.76 13.47 1.49
N TRP A 35 -2.71 12.99 0.69
CA TRP A 35 -2.82 13.36 -0.71
C TRP A 35 -3.09 14.85 -0.91
N ALA A 36 -4.01 15.43 -0.13
CA ALA A 36 -4.33 16.85 -0.19
C ALA A 36 -3.15 17.74 0.20
N ASP A 37 -2.31 17.26 1.12
CA ASP A 37 -1.10 17.92 1.59
C ASP A 37 0.14 17.64 0.71
N VAL A 38 -0.05 16.97 -0.44
CA VAL A 38 1.02 16.59 -1.39
C VAL A 38 2.08 15.68 -0.74
N GLU A 39 1.69 14.95 0.29
CA GLU A 39 2.50 13.92 0.94
C GLU A 39 2.36 12.56 0.25
N THR A 40 3.25 11.63 0.58
CA THR A 40 3.29 10.29 -0.03
C THR A 40 3.64 9.18 0.95
N ILE A 41 3.08 8.00 0.72
CA ILE A 41 3.39 6.79 1.48
C ILE A 41 4.48 5.96 0.78
N PRO A 42 5.22 5.12 1.53
CA PRO A 42 6.23 4.25 0.93
C PRO A 42 5.60 3.30 -0.09
N GLN A 43 6.27 3.10 -1.22
CA GLN A 43 5.96 2.02 -2.16
C GLN A 43 6.91 0.86 -1.86
N TRP A 44 6.44 -0.11 -1.08
CA TRP A 44 7.26 -1.23 -0.63
C TRP A 44 7.55 -2.22 -1.77
N TRP A 45 8.83 -2.51 -1.99
CA TRP A 45 9.31 -3.45 -3.01
C TRP A 45 10.03 -4.67 -2.44
N ASN A 46 10.64 -4.51 -1.26
CA ASN A 46 11.41 -5.56 -0.63
C ASN A 46 10.52 -6.41 0.28
N TRP A 47 10.64 -7.74 0.16
CA TRP A 47 9.80 -8.70 0.86
C TRP A 47 9.90 -8.60 2.38
N ASP A 48 11.10 -8.41 2.93
CA ASP A 48 11.27 -8.32 4.38
C ASP A 48 10.48 -7.14 4.96
N ASP A 49 10.50 -6.00 4.26
CA ASP A 49 9.78 -4.79 4.67
C ASP A 49 8.26 -4.98 4.52
N ILE A 50 7.81 -5.61 3.42
CA ILE A 50 6.40 -5.95 3.19
C ILE A 50 5.89 -6.88 4.31
N VAL A 51 6.65 -7.91 4.64
CA VAL A 51 6.27 -8.90 5.67
C VAL A 51 6.22 -8.23 7.05
N ALA A 52 7.17 -7.35 7.37
CA ALA A 52 7.21 -6.62 8.63
C ALA A 52 6.05 -5.62 8.78
N ALA A 53 5.67 -4.94 7.69
CA ALA A 53 4.62 -3.91 7.69
C ALA A 53 3.19 -4.46 7.47
N ALA A 54 3.03 -5.74 7.13
CA ALA A 54 1.74 -6.32 6.79
C ALA A 54 0.74 -6.27 7.97
N ALA A 55 -0.36 -5.53 7.79
CA ALA A 55 -1.46 -5.47 8.76
C ALA A 55 -2.31 -6.76 8.78
N THR A 56 -2.42 -7.45 7.64
CA THR A 56 -3.15 -8.71 7.49
C THR A 56 -2.37 -9.67 6.58
N ARG A 57 -2.62 -10.98 6.72
CA ARG A 57 -2.00 -12.02 5.88
C ARG A 57 -3.06 -13.06 5.52
N GLN A 58 -3.17 -13.40 4.25
CA GLN A 58 -4.08 -14.41 3.75
C GLN A 58 -3.33 -15.40 2.86
N ARG A 59 -3.57 -16.69 3.07
CA ARG A 59 -2.98 -17.77 2.25
C ARG A 59 -4.06 -18.39 1.40
N LEU A 60 -3.89 -18.33 0.09
CA LEU A 60 -4.74 -19.01 -0.88
C LEU A 60 -4.09 -20.33 -1.26
N LEU A 61 -4.88 -21.40 -1.25
CA LEU A 61 -4.46 -22.73 -1.67
C LEU A 61 -5.33 -23.17 -2.85
N PRO A 62 -4.77 -23.94 -3.79
CA PRO A 62 -5.58 -24.56 -4.83
C PRO A 62 -6.57 -25.54 -4.18
N GLU A 63 -7.75 -25.68 -4.78
CA GLU A 63 -8.64 -26.78 -4.39
C GLU A 63 -7.99 -28.12 -4.75
N PRO A 64 -8.02 -29.12 -3.84
CA PRO A 64 -7.60 -30.48 -4.19
C PRO A 64 -8.51 -31.04 -5.30
N GLY A 65 -7.90 -31.60 -6.35
CA GLY A 65 -8.60 -32.30 -7.43
C GLY A 65 -9.02 -33.72 -7.07
#